data_AF-A0A196QKS4-F1
#
_entry.id   AF-A0A196QKS4-F1
#
_cell.length_a   1.000
_cell.length_b   1.000
_cell.length_c   1.000
_cell.angle_alpha   90.00
_cell.angle_beta   90.00
_cell.angle_gamma   90.00
#
_symmetry.space_group_name_H-M   'P 1'
#
loop_
_entity.id
_entity.type
_entity.pdbx_description
1 polymer ?
#
loop_
_entity_poly.entity_id
_entity_poly.type
_entity_poly.pdbx_seq_one_letter_code
_entity_poly.pdbx_strand_id
1 'polypeptide(L)'
;MTRKRRSFSPEFKQEAASLVLDQGYTIPQASVSLGIGESAIRRWVNQLTEERDGVTPKGKALTPEQRRIQELEARCKRLEQEKDILKNRLPGAPRPTRLETPPIDRCPS
;
A
#
# COMPACT_ATOMS: atom_id res chain seq x y z
N MET A 1 -12.43 18.58 23.20
CA MET A 1 -13.36 18.24 22.10
C MET A 1 -12.62 17.44 21.03
N THR A 2 -12.97 16.18 20.79
CA THR A 2 -12.36 15.35 19.75
C THR A 2 -12.91 15.77 18.38
N ARG A 3 -12.09 16.44 17.56
CA ARG A 3 -12.47 16.81 16.18
C ARG A 3 -12.72 15.53 15.39
N LYS A 4 -13.95 15.33 14.89
CA LYS A 4 -14.29 14.19 14.03
C LYS A 4 -13.42 14.26 12.78
N ARG A 5 -12.55 13.27 12.59
CA ARG A 5 -11.65 13.20 11.42
C ARG A 5 -12.49 12.98 10.18
N ARG A 6 -12.34 13.87 9.20
CA ARG A 6 -12.96 13.75 7.87
C ARG A 6 -12.26 12.60 7.13
N SER A 7 -13.04 11.61 6.69
CA SER A 7 -12.56 10.46 5.92
C SER A 7 -12.81 10.69 4.44
N PHE A 8 -11.76 10.55 3.62
CA PHE A 8 -11.82 10.65 2.17
C PHE A 8 -11.66 9.27 1.52
N SER A 9 -12.31 9.06 0.38
CA SER A 9 -12.17 7.85 -0.42
C SER A 9 -10.76 7.76 -1.02
N PRO A 10 -10.20 6.55 -1.23
CA PRO A 10 -8.85 6.40 -1.81
C PRO A 10 -8.74 7.03 -3.20
N GLU A 11 -9.79 6.96 -4.00
CA GLU A 11 -9.88 7.53 -5.35
C GLU A 11 -9.73 9.06 -5.30
N PHE A 12 -10.42 9.71 -4.38
CA PHE A 12 -10.33 11.17 -4.19
C PHE A 12 -8.92 11.59 -3.73
N LYS A 13 -8.28 10.79 -2.89
CA LYS A 13 -6.89 11.05 -2.47
C LYS A 13 -5.91 10.92 -3.63
N GLN A 14 -6.15 9.96 -4.52
CA GLN A 14 -5.35 9.75 -5.73
C GLN A 14 -5.49 10.92 -6.68
N GLU A 15 -6.71 11.37 -6.97
CA GLU A 15 -6.94 12.56 -7.80
C GLU A 15 -6.27 13.81 -7.23
N ALA A 16 -6.38 14.04 -5.92
CA ALA A 16 -5.73 15.16 -5.25
C ALA A 16 -4.21 15.12 -5.33
N ALA A 17 -3.60 13.93 -5.26
CA ALA A 17 -2.16 13.75 -5.41
C ALA A 17 -1.72 13.87 -6.87
N SER A 18 -2.50 13.36 -7.83
CA SER A 18 -2.25 13.49 -9.27
C SER A 18 -2.33 14.93 -9.76
N LEU A 19 -3.16 15.79 -9.16
CA LEU A 19 -3.16 17.23 -9.43
C LEU A 19 -1.77 17.85 -9.21
N VAL A 20 -1.07 17.43 -8.14
CA VAL A 20 0.27 17.94 -7.83
C VAL A 20 1.33 17.28 -8.71
N LEU A 21 1.30 15.96 -8.86
CA LEU A 21 2.34 15.21 -9.56
C LEU A 21 2.25 15.33 -11.08
N ASP A 22 1.04 15.31 -11.64
CA ASP A 22 0.81 15.20 -13.08
C ASP A 22 0.41 16.54 -13.70
N GLN A 23 -0.37 17.36 -12.99
CA GLN A 23 -0.84 18.66 -13.49
C GLN A 23 0.03 19.85 -13.03
N GLY A 24 1.08 19.59 -12.26
CA GLY A 24 2.05 20.61 -11.83
C GLY A 24 1.52 21.61 -10.80
N TYR A 25 0.40 21.31 -10.12
CA TYR A 25 -0.09 22.16 -9.05
C TYR A 25 0.87 22.16 -7.86
N THR A 26 1.02 23.31 -7.21
CA THR A 26 1.68 23.34 -5.91
C THR A 26 0.75 22.80 -4.83
N ILE A 27 1.32 22.19 -3.78
CA ILE A 27 0.56 21.72 -2.60
C ILE A 27 -0.40 22.79 -2.04
N PRO A 28 0.01 24.07 -1.83
CA PRO A 28 -0.92 25.10 -1.37
C PRO A 28 -2.05 25.40 -2.36
N GLN A 29 -1.79 25.40 -3.67
CA GLN A 29 -2.85 25.58 -4.67
C GLN A 29 -3.86 24.43 -4.67
N ALA A 30 -3.39 23.18 -4.62
CA ALA A 30 -4.27 22.02 -4.54
C ALA A 30 -5.10 22.03 -3.25
N SER A 31 -4.51 22.48 -2.14
CA SER A 31 -5.17 22.63 -0.85
C SER A 31 -6.33 23.63 -0.92
N VAL A 32 -6.09 24.81 -1.49
CA VAL A 32 -7.11 25.85 -1.67
C VAL A 32 -8.19 25.39 -2.65
N SER A 33 -7.81 24.78 -3.77
CA SER A 33 -8.74 24.35 -4.81
C SER A 33 -9.69 23.24 -4.35
N LEU A 34 -9.20 22.29 -3.55
CA LEU A 34 -9.99 21.16 -3.04
C LEU A 34 -10.58 21.39 -1.64
N GLY A 35 -10.19 22.48 -0.96
CA GLY A 35 -10.57 22.76 0.42
C GLY A 35 -10.02 21.74 1.43
N ILE A 36 -8.83 21.20 1.17
CA ILE A 36 -8.17 20.16 1.97
C ILE A 36 -6.93 20.75 2.63
N GLY A 37 -6.67 20.45 3.90
CA GLY A 37 -5.45 20.93 4.55
C GLY A 37 -4.17 20.44 3.87
N GLU A 38 -3.20 21.32 3.69
CA GLU A 38 -1.92 21.06 3.02
C GLU A 38 -1.18 19.82 3.54
N SER A 39 -1.22 19.57 4.85
CA SER A 39 -0.60 18.39 5.46
C SER A 39 -1.18 17.08 4.92
N ALA A 40 -2.47 17.05 4.59
CA ALA A 40 -3.12 15.87 4.03
C ALA A 40 -2.68 15.65 2.57
N ILE A 41 -2.67 16.72 1.76
CA ILE A 41 -2.21 16.64 0.36
C ILE A 41 -0.75 16.20 0.30
N ARG A 42 0.15 16.80 1.10
CA ARG A 42 1.55 16.38 1.16
C ARG A 42 1.69 14.88 1.47
N ARG A 43 0.86 14.37 2.39
CA ARG A 43 0.91 12.95 2.76
C ARG A 43 0.43 12.04 1.64
N TRP A 44 -0.60 12.44 0.88
CA TRP A 44 -1.11 11.66 -0.25
C TRP A 44 -0.19 11.73 -1.47
N VAL A 45 0.46 12.87 -1.71
CA VAL A 45 1.49 13.01 -2.74
C VAL A 45 2.64 12.06 -2.46
N ASN A 46 3.22 12.10 -1.25
CA ASN A 46 4.28 11.18 -0.87
C ASN A 46 3.86 9.71 -1.04
N GLN A 47 2.65 9.36 -0.58
CA GLN A 47 2.15 8.00 -0.69
C GLN A 47 1.96 7.58 -2.17
N LEU A 48 1.46 8.46 -3.03
CA LEU A 48 1.30 8.16 -4.45
C LEU A 48 2.65 8.04 -5.18
N THR A 49 3.64 8.83 -4.78
CA THR A 49 5.03 8.68 -5.27
C THR A 49 5.61 7.33 -4.86
N GLU A 50 5.51 6.96 -3.59
CA GLU A 50 5.96 5.65 -3.08
C GLU A 50 5.27 4.48 -3.81
N GLU A 51 3.95 4.56 -4.02
CA GLU A 51 3.20 3.55 -4.76
C GLU A 51 3.65 3.46 -6.23
N ARG A 52 3.99 4.58 -6.88
CA ARG A 52 4.55 4.60 -8.24
C ARG A 52 5.97 4.02 -8.31
N ASP A 53 6.74 4.16 -7.23
CA ASP A 53 8.06 3.56 -7.07
C ASP A 53 7.99 2.07 -6.67
N GLY A 54 6.78 1.48 -6.64
CA GLY A 54 6.56 0.06 -6.34
C GLY A 54 6.59 -0.28 -4.85
N VAL A 55 6.53 0.72 -3.97
CA VAL A 55 6.50 0.52 -2.52
C VAL A 55 5.07 0.25 -2.06
N THR A 56 4.84 -0.97 -1.56
CA THR A 56 3.56 -1.34 -0.94
C THR A 56 3.32 -0.54 0.35
N PRO A 57 2.28 0.31 0.43
CA PRO A 57 1.94 1.05 1.63
C PRO A 57 1.42 0.08 2.69
N LYS A 58 1.74 0.37 3.96
CA LYS A 58 1.24 -0.40 5.12
C LYS A 58 -0.23 -0.11 5.45
N GLY A 59 -0.79 0.97 4.91
CA GLY A 59 -2.17 1.42 5.11
C GLY A 59 -3.05 1.17 3.88
N LYS A 60 -4.26 1.73 3.84
CA LYS A 60 -5.10 1.62 2.63
C LYS A 60 -4.37 2.23 1.43
N ALA A 61 -4.07 1.38 0.45
CA ALA A 61 -3.50 1.79 -0.82
C ALA A 61 -4.41 2.80 -1.54
N LEU A 62 -3.79 3.77 -2.22
CA LEU A 62 -4.50 4.70 -3.10
C LEU A 62 -4.77 4.06 -4.46
N THR A 63 -3.80 3.34 -5.00
CA THR A 63 -3.92 2.70 -6.32
C THR A 63 -4.65 1.35 -6.25
N PRO A 64 -5.43 1.01 -7.30
CA PRO A 64 -6.17 -0.24 -7.35
C PRO A 64 -5.25 -1.47 -7.42
N GLU A 65 -4.11 -1.35 -8.10
CA GLU A 65 -3.07 -2.38 -8.17
C GLU A 65 -2.53 -2.70 -6.77
N GLN A 66 -2.16 -1.67 -6.03
CA GLN A 66 -1.58 -1.84 -4.72
C GLN A 66 -2.58 -2.34 -3.68
N ARG A 67 -3.87 -2.00 -3.85
CA ARG A 67 -4.97 -2.60 -3.09
C ARG A 67 -5.11 -4.08 -3.38
N ARG A 68 -4.91 -4.50 -4.63
CA ARG A 68 -4.93 -5.90 -5.02
C ARG A 68 -3.75 -6.67 -4.43
N ILE A 69 -2.56 -6.07 -4.41
CA ILE A 69 -1.37 -6.64 -3.74
C ILE A 69 -1.69 -6.92 -2.27
N GLN A 70 -2.25 -5.96 -1.54
CA GLN A 70 -2.63 -6.17 -0.12
C GLN A 70 -3.68 -7.26 0.08
N GLU A 71 -4.69 -7.32 -0.78
CA GLU A 71 -5.70 -8.39 -0.70
C GLU A 71 -5.08 -9.76 -0.93
N LEU A 72 -4.16 -9.87 -1.88
CA LEU A 72 -3.43 -11.09 -2.17
C LEU A 72 -2.49 -11.49 -1.02
N GLU A 73 -1.71 -10.55 -0.47
CA GLU A 73 -0.87 -10.77 0.70
C GLU A 73 -1.69 -11.27 1.90
N ALA A 74 -2.86 -10.67 2.15
CA ALA A 74 -3.77 -11.10 3.22
C ALA A 74 -4.30 -12.52 2.99
N ARG A 75 -4.61 -12.88 1.74
CA ARG A 75 -5.04 -14.25 1.38
C ARG A 75 -3.90 -15.25 1.55
N CYS A 76 -2.69 -14.94 1.08
CA CYS A 76 -1.51 -15.78 1.26
C CYS A 76 -1.24 -16.04 2.74
N LYS A 77 -1.26 -14.99 3.57
CA LYS A 77 -1.06 -15.12 5.02
C LYS A 77 -2.11 -16.03 5.67
N ARG A 78 -3.38 -15.92 5.27
CA ARG A 78 -4.44 -16.79 5.79
C ARG A 78 -4.20 -18.26 5.41
N LEU A 79 -3.85 -18.51 4.16
CA LEU A 79 -3.54 -19.85 3.66
C LEU A 79 -2.30 -20.46 4.34
N GLU A 80 -1.26 -19.66 4.60
CA GLU A 80 -0.09 -20.09 5.36
C GLU A 80 -0.45 -20.48 6.79
N GLN A 81 -1.27 -19.66 7.47
CA GLN A 81 -1.75 -19.97 8.82
C GLN A 81 -2.58 -21.26 8.86
N GLU A 82 -3.47 -21.47 7.89
CA GLU A 82 -4.25 -22.71 7.76
C GLU A 82 -3.33 -23.92 7.55
N LYS A 83 -2.29 -23.79 6.71
CA LYS A 83 -1.29 -24.86 6.50
C LYS A 83 -0.48 -25.15 7.75
N ASP A 84 -0.01 -24.13 8.48
CA ASP A 84 0.75 -24.32 9.71
C ASP A 84 -0.08 -25.01 10.79
N ILE A 85 -1.36 -24.66 10.92
CA ILE A 85 -2.29 -25.32 11.85
C ILE A 85 -2.47 -26.80 11.48
N LEU A 86 -2.66 -27.12 10.21
CA LEU A 86 -2.81 -28.51 9.74
C LEU A 86 -1.52 -29.31 9.94
N LYS A 87 -0.38 -28.69 9.68
CA LYS A 87 0.94 -29.32 9.80
C LYS A 87 1.33 -29.60 11.25
N ASN A 88 1.01 -28.69 12.17
CA ASN A 88 1.23 -28.89 13.60
C ASN A 88 0.28 -29.94 14.23
N ARG A 89 -0.81 -30.31 13.56
CA ARG A 89 -1.74 -31.36 14.02
C ARG A 89 -1.37 -32.77 13.52
N LEU A 90 -0.40 -32.90 12.62
CA LEU A 90 0.06 -34.19 12.09
C LEU A 90 1.35 -34.62 12.82
N PRO A 91 1.37 -35.77 13.54
CA PRO A 91 2.59 -36.29 14.12
C PRO A 91 3.58 -36.71 13.00
N GLY A 92 4.76 -36.09 12.97
CA GLY A 92 5.85 -36.45 12.06
C GLY A 92 6.06 -35.56 10.82
N ALA A 93 5.33 -34.44 10.66
CA ALA A 93 5.51 -33.57 9.51
C ALA A 93 6.81 -32.73 9.61
N PRO A 94 7.73 -32.78 8.61
CA PRO A 94 8.98 -32.00 8.66
C PRO A 94 8.69 -30.51 8.57
N ARG A 95 9.29 -29.68 9.44
CA ARG A 95 9.08 -28.21 9.48
C ARG A 95 9.24 -27.59 8.08
N PRO A 96 8.41 -26.60 7.70
CA PRO A 96 8.54 -25.96 6.39
C PRO A 96 9.89 -25.25 6.33
N THR A 97 10.79 -25.74 5.48
CA THR A 97 12.01 -25.02 5.12
C THR A 97 11.56 -23.72 4.45
N ARG A 98 11.88 -22.58 5.06
CA ARG A 98 11.70 -21.27 4.43
C ARG A 98 12.41 -21.35 3.08
N LEU A 99 11.64 -21.34 1.99
CA LEU A 99 12.20 -21.16 0.65
C LEU A 99 12.72 -19.73 0.63
N GLU A 100 14.01 -19.58 0.94
CA GLU A 100 14.73 -18.34 0.67
C GLU A 100 14.67 -18.17 -0.84
N THR A 101 13.74 -17.33 -1.34
CA THR A 101 13.79 -16.86 -2.72
C THR A 101 15.11 -16.14 -2.90
N PRO A 102 16.05 -16.67 -3.71
CA PRO A 102 17.32 -15.99 -3.90
C PRO A 102 17.04 -14.61 -4.51
N PRO A 103 17.82 -13.58 -4.14
CA PRO A 103 17.68 -12.27 -4.73
C PRO A 103 17.84 -12.38 -6.24
N ILE A 104 16.96 -11.69 -6.98
CA ILE A 104 17.00 -11.59 -8.43
C ILE A 104 18.23 -10.75 -8.77
N ASP A 105 19.39 -11.39 -8.85
CA ASP A 105 20.62 -10.76 -9.27
C ASP A 105 20.52 -10.42 -10.77
N ARG A 106 20.25 -9.13 -11.00
CA ARG A 106 20.80 -8.26 -12.05
C ARG A 106 21.11 -8.93 -13.40
N CYS A 107 20.28 -8.62 -14.40
CA CYS A 107 20.58 -8.81 -15.82
C CYS A 107 21.94 -8.19 -16.19
N PRO A 108 22.85 -8.92 -16.88
CA PRO A 108 23.96 -8.30 -17.57
C PRO A 108 23.49 -7.74 -18.94
N SER A 109 24.15 -6.65 -19.36
CA SER A 109 23.88 -5.84 -20.56
C SER A 109 24.01 -6.56 -21.89
#